data_AF-A0A497ZLL4-F1
#
_entry.id   AF-A0A497ZLL4-F1
#
_cell.length_a   1.000
_cell.length_b   1.000
_cell.length_c   1.000
_cell.angle_alpha   90.00
_cell.angle_beta   90.00
_cell.angle_gamma   90.00
#
_symmetry.space_group_name_H-M   'P 1'
#
loop_
_entity.id
_entity.type
_entity.pdbx_description
1 polymer ?
#
loop_
_entity_poly.entity_id
_entity_poly.type
_entity_poly.pdbx_seq_one_letter_code
_entity_poly.pdbx_strand_id
1 'polypeptide(L)'
;MQQNWFLGDLLNQLLDRSDKRRGKDDKRSISELCEALLSAEGEVSGFTLASTILERYHTLNDAEKLDFFVYLNDQLELDANQLSEAARLYARDQSVKLYQRLSEVSEPRRQELLRRLNQPSGATQELVAMRVDLLRFLKSKPELKRTDIDFVHLLRSWFNRGFLVLKQISWDTPARVLDKIVAYEAVHQINDLDDLRRRLYPSDRRCFAFFHPSMPDEPLIFVEVALTVEIPGAIDTLLSEAREPIEAEQAKVAAFYSISNCQKGLAGISFGNLLIKQVVTELSRELQQLGTFVTLSPIPGLNRWLAGETEHPEHGHAAQAVMAETATPQDTRAMAARYLMFAKRKDGMPLDPVARFHLGNGAELHEVHADADPSPNGLAQSGGAMVNYLYDLNQTERYHEEFATSATIQASRSIRAASTATLAVTPRENTA
;
A
#
# COMPACT_ATOMS: atom_id res chain seq x y z
N MET A 1 -29.46 -1.09 -11.32
CA MET A 1 -28.98 -2.49 -11.27
C MET A 1 -28.89 -2.95 -9.82
N GLN A 2 -30.03 -3.33 -9.22
CA GLN A 2 -30.19 -3.47 -7.77
C GLN A 2 -30.77 -4.86 -7.42
N GLN A 3 -30.26 -5.92 -8.06
CA GLN A 3 -30.92 -7.24 -8.02
C GLN A 3 -30.06 -8.45 -7.57
N ASN A 4 -28.80 -8.26 -7.15
CA ASN A 4 -27.97 -9.39 -6.72
C ASN A 4 -27.59 -9.42 -5.21
N TRP A 5 -28.03 -8.46 -4.40
CA TRP A 5 -27.66 -8.39 -2.97
C TRP A 5 -28.61 -9.15 -2.03
N PHE A 6 -29.87 -9.35 -2.43
CA PHE A 6 -30.91 -9.86 -1.52
C PHE A 6 -30.76 -11.35 -1.16
N LEU A 7 -30.23 -12.16 -2.07
CA LEU A 7 -30.02 -13.61 -1.84
C LEU A 7 -28.81 -13.90 -0.94
N GLY A 8 -27.74 -13.08 -1.03
CA GLY A 8 -26.54 -13.24 -0.21
C GLY A 8 -26.79 -12.91 1.27
N ASP A 9 -27.50 -11.82 1.54
CA ASP A 9 -27.82 -11.41 2.91
C ASP A 9 -28.80 -12.37 3.60
N LEU A 10 -29.77 -12.92 2.86
CA LEU A 10 -30.73 -13.88 3.40
C LEU A 10 -30.06 -15.23 3.76
N LEU A 11 -29.12 -15.70 2.93
CA LEU A 11 -28.37 -16.93 3.20
C LEU A 11 -27.39 -16.75 4.36
N ASN A 12 -26.74 -15.59 4.47
CA ASN A 12 -25.86 -15.27 5.60
C ASN A 12 -26.62 -15.19 6.94
N GLN A 13 -27.83 -14.60 6.96
CA GLN A 13 -28.63 -14.52 8.19
C GLN A 13 -29.16 -15.87 8.68
N LEU A 14 -29.37 -16.84 7.78
CA LEU A 14 -29.82 -18.19 8.13
C LEU A 14 -28.68 -19.07 8.67
N LEU A 15 -27.45 -18.89 8.19
CA LEU A 15 -26.27 -19.62 8.65
C LEU A 15 -25.66 -19.05 9.95
N ASP A 16 -25.67 -17.73 10.13
CA ASP A 16 -25.03 -17.07 11.29
C ASP A 16 -25.77 -17.30 12.63
N ARG A 17 -27.03 -17.75 12.59
CA ARG A 17 -27.86 -17.97 13.80
C ARG A 17 -27.67 -19.35 14.45
N SER A 18 -27.21 -20.38 13.74
CA SER A 18 -27.07 -21.73 14.31
C SER A 18 -25.69 -22.04 14.89
N ASP A 19 -24.63 -21.39 14.41
CA ASP A 19 -23.26 -21.88 14.61
C ASP A 19 -22.46 -21.23 15.75
N LYS A 20 -22.86 -20.05 16.24
CA LYS A 20 -22.15 -19.33 17.33
C LYS A 20 -22.05 -20.09 18.67
N ARG A 21 -22.77 -21.21 18.84
CA ARG A 21 -22.78 -21.99 20.08
C ARG A 21 -21.80 -23.16 20.12
N ARG A 22 -21.22 -23.61 19.00
CA ARG A 22 -20.40 -24.85 18.98
C ARG A 22 -18.88 -24.65 19.11
N GLY A 23 -18.35 -23.48 18.75
CA GLY A 23 -16.88 -23.25 18.75
C GLY A 23 -16.22 -23.13 20.13
N LYS A 24 -16.97 -22.71 21.17
CA LYS A 24 -16.41 -22.43 22.51
C LYS A 24 -16.06 -23.67 23.35
N ASP A 25 -16.59 -24.84 23.01
CA ASP A 25 -16.43 -26.06 23.83
C ASP A 25 -15.33 -27.02 23.34
N ASP A 26 -14.64 -26.69 22.24
CA ASP A 26 -13.57 -27.54 21.72
C ASP A 26 -12.30 -27.43 22.59
N LYS A 27 -11.84 -28.55 23.16
CA LYS A 27 -10.67 -28.59 24.06
C LYS A 27 -9.33 -28.78 23.35
N ARG A 28 -9.34 -29.06 22.04
CA ARG A 28 -8.12 -29.26 21.24
C ARG A 28 -7.27 -27.99 21.23
N SER A 29 -5.96 -28.10 21.25
CA SER A 29 -5.04 -26.98 20.99
C SER A 29 -5.25 -26.38 19.59
N ILE A 30 -4.78 -25.16 19.36
CA ILE A 30 -4.90 -24.53 18.03
C ILE A 30 -4.20 -25.34 16.93
N SER A 31 -3.06 -25.97 17.24
CA SER A 31 -2.34 -26.85 16.30
C SER A 31 -3.13 -28.11 15.96
N GLU A 32 -3.75 -28.76 16.96
CA GLU A 32 -4.62 -29.92 16.73
C GLU A 32 -5.85 -29.55 15.89
N LEU A 33 -6.42 -28.36 16.09
CA LEU A 33 -7.49 -27.85 15.23
C LEU A 33 -7.03 -27.60 13.80
N CYS A 34 -5.82 -27.07 13.59
CA CYS A 34 -5.25 -26.91 12.25
C CYS A 34 -5.02 -28.25 11.55
N GLU A 35 -4.52 -29.27 12.27
CA GLU A 35 -4.38 -30.62 11.72
C GLU A 35 -5.75 -31.24 11.37
N ALA A 36 -6.76 -31.05 12.23
CA ALA A 36 -8.12 -31.47 11.94
C ALA A 36 -8.67 -30.77 10.68
N LEU A 37 -8.46 -29.46 10.55
CA LEU A 37 -8.88 -28.68 9.38
C LEU A 37 -8.18 -29.14 8.09
N LEU A 38 -6.93 -29.61 8.16
CA LEU A 38 -6.20 -30.15 7.00
C LEU A 38 -6.56 -31.60 6.67
N SER A 39 -7.24 -32.30 7.58
CA SER A 39 -7.66 -33.70 7.41
C SER A 39 -9.00 -33.82 6.67
N ALA A 40 -9.50 -35.06 6.52
CA ALA A 40 -10.85 -35.34 6.03
C ALA A 40 -11.96 -34.73 6.91
N GLU A 41 -11.70 -34.49 8.20
CA GLU A 41 -12.65 -33.78 9.08
C GLU A 41 -12.94 -32.37 8.55
N GLY A 42 -11.91 -31.70 8.02
CA GLY A 42 -12.02 -30.38 7.41
C GLY A 42 -12.84 -30.34 6.12
N GLU A 43 -13.05 -31.47 5.43
CA GLU A 43 -13.93 -31.53 4.26
C GLU A 43 -15.41 -31.45 4.66
N VAL A 44 -15.75 -31.97 5.84
CA VAL A 44 -17.13 -32.02 6.35
C VAL A 44 -17.45 -30.84 7.26
N SER A 45 -16.51 -30.45 8.12
CA SER A 45 -16.68 -29.44 9.18
C SER A 45 -15.73 -28.24 9.02
N GLY A 46 -15.20 -28.00 7.82
CA GLY A 46 -14.18 -26.99 7.54
C GLY A 46 -14.55 -25.58 8.02
N PHE A 47 -15.78 -25.14 7.74
CA PHE A 47 -16.27 -23.83 8.17
C PHE A 47 -16.23 -23.65 9.69
N THR A 48 -16.76 -24.61 10.46
CA THR A 48 -16.81 -24.55 11.93
C THR A 48 -15.40 -24.62 12.53
N LEU A 49 -14.54 -25.48 11.99
CA LEU A 49 -13.14 -25.60 12.43
C LEU A 49 -12.37 -24.29 12.15
N ALA A 50 -12.50 -23.72 10.95
CA ALA A 50 -11.87 -22.47 10.59
C ALA A 50 -12.30 -21.32 11.51
N SER A 51 -13.61 -21.15 11.75
CA SER A 51 -14.12 -20.15 12.68
C SER A 51 -13.57 -20.35 14.09
N THR A 52 -13.52 -21.59 14.58
CA THR A 52 -12.98 -21.92 15.91
C THR A 52 -11.48 -21.61 16.03
N ILE A 53 -10.71 -21.87 14.97
CA ILE A 53 -9.27 -21.55 14.93
C ILE A 53 -9.06 -20.04 14.98
N LEU A 54 -9.80 -19.27 14.17
CA LEU A 54 -9.69 -17.81 14.13
C LEU A 54 -10.12 -17.17 15.47
N GLU A 55 -11.22 -17.62 16.06
CA GLU A 55 -11.65 -17.19 17.40
C GLU A 55 -10.59 -17.48 18.46
N ARG A 56 -9.97 -18.66 18.41
CA ARG A 56 -8.91 -19.04 19.35
C ARG A 56 -7.64 -18.23 19.15
N TYR A 57 -7.25 -17.98 17.90
CA TYR A 57 -6.11 -17.14 17.57
C TYR A 57 -6.23 -15.74 18.20
N HIS A 58 -7.43 -15.17 18.20
CA HIS A 58 -7.69 -13.87 18.85
C HIS A 58 -7.49 -13.84 20.35
N THR A 59 -7.67 -14.98 21.02
CA THR A 59 -7.46 -15.06 22.47
C THR A 59 -6.00 -15.28 22.86
N LEU A 60 -5.12 -15.57 21.89
CA LEU A 60 -3.71 -15.83 22.14
C LEU A 60 -2.95 -14.56 22.50
N ASN A 61 -2.05 -14.68 23.48
CA ASN A 61 -1.05 -13.65 23.77
C ASN A 61 0.11 -13.69 22.75
N ASP A 62 1.02 -12.70 22.80
CA ASP A 62 2.11 -12.59 21.83
C ASP A 62 3.06 -13.80 21.81
N ALA A 63 3.31 -14.46 22.95
CA ALA A 63 4.15 -15.66 22.99
C ALA A 63 3.44 -16.85 22.31
N GLU A 64 2.15 -17.03 22.60
CA GLU A 64 1.34 -18.09 21.98
C GLU A 64 1.14 -17.87 20.47
N LYS A 65 0.97 -16.61 20.04
CA LYS A 65 0.93 -16.24 18.62
C LYS A 65 2.26 -16.55 17.93
N LEU A 66 3.38 -16.26 18.58
CA LEU A 66 4.70 -16.61 18.06
C LEU A 66 4.85 -18.13 17.91
N ASP A 67 4.45 -18.90 18.92
CA ASP A 67 4.46 -20.37 18.85
C ASP A 67 3.58 -20.89 17.71
N PHE A 68 2.43 -20.26 17.48
CA PHE A 68 1.57 -20.57 16.33
C PHE A 68 2.28 -20.31 14.98
N PHE A 69 2.97 -19.18 14.83
CA PHE A 69 3.72 -18.90 13.59
C PHE A 69 4.91 -19.85 13.40
N VAL A 70 5.60 -20.22 14.48
CA VAL A 70 6.66 -21.25 14.44
C VAL A 70 6.08 -22.59 14.00
N TYR A 71 4.93 -22.99 14.53
CA TYR A 71 4.21 -24.18 14.09
C TYR A 71 3.88 -24.13 12.59
N LEU A 72 3.32 -23.03 12.08
CA LEU A 72 3.04 -22.87 10.64
C LEU A 72 4.32 -22.96 9.79
N ASN A 73 5.40 -22.38 10.29
CA ASN A 73 6.66 -22.26 9.57
C ASN A 73 7.43 -23.58 9.52
N ASP A 74 7.38 -24.38 10.59
CA ASP A 74 8.22 -25.57 10.73
C ASP A 74 7.45 -26.88 10.58
N GLN A 75 6.23 -27.01 11.15
CA GLN A 75 5.46 -28.26 11.10
C GLN A 75 4.65 -28.41 9.81
N LEU A 76 4.31 -27.30 9.15
CA LEU A 76 3.58 -27.28 7.88
C LEU A 76 4.50 -26.98 6.68
N GLU A 77 5.79 -27.25 6.84
CA GLU A 77 6.82 -27.07 5.81
C GLU A 77 6.82 -28.18 4.76
N LEU A 78 7.43 -27.90 3.62
CA LEU A 78 7.74 -28.85 2.56
C LEU A 78 8.66 -29.97 3.05
N ASP A 79 8.38 -31.20 2.61
CA ASP A 79 9.34 -32.30 2.73
C ASP A 79 10.35 -32.23 1.57
N ALA A 80 11.55 -31.74 1.87
CA ALA A 80 12.62 -31.57 0.89
C ALA A 80 13.04 -32.88 0.20
N ASN A 81 12.92 -34.02 0.88
CA ASN A 81 13.27 -35.32 0.31
C ASN A 81 12.21 -35.75 -0.71
N GLN A 82 10.92 -35.65 -0.35
CA GLN A 82 9.82 -35.95 -1.27
C GLN A 82 9.84 -35.02 -2.48
N LEU A 83 10.11 -33.73 -2.28
CA LEU A 83 10.23 -32.77 -3.37
C LEU A 83 11.40 -33.11 -4.30
N SER A 84 12.58 -33.42 -3.74
CA SER A 84 13.74 -33.80 -4.56
C SER A 84 13.48 -35.09 -5.35
N GLU A 85 12.78 -36.06 -4.78
CA GLU A 85 12.44 -37.31 -5.47
C GLU A 85 11.46 -37.05 -6.62
N ALA A 86 10.37 -36.33 -6.35
CA ALA A 86 9.36 -36.00 -7.37
C ALA A 86 9.98 -35.22 -8.55
N ALA A 87 10.88 -34.28 -8.27
CA ALA A 87 11.58 -33.52 -9.30
C ALA A 87 12.47 -34.42 -10.18
N ARG A 88 13.20 -35.37 -9.58
CA ARG A 88 14.04 -36.33 -10.33
C ARG A 88 13.20 -37.26 -11.21
N LEU A 89 12.05 -37.71 -10.72
CA LEU A 89 11.14 -38.56 -11.50
C LEU A 89 10.56 -37.77 -12.68
N TYR A 90 10.07 -36.56 -12.44
CA TYR A 90 9.50 -35.71 -13.49
C TYR A 90 10.53 -35.31 -14.57
N ALA A 91 11.79 -35.10 -14.17
CA ALA A 91 12.88 -34.83 -15.12
C ALA A 91 13.16 -36.01 -16.08
N ARG A 92 12.80 -37.24 -15.69
CA ARG A 92 12.96 -38.46 -16.52
C ARG A 92 11.71 -38.75 -17.35
N ASP A 93 10.53 -38.49 -16.80
CA ASP A 93 9.25 -38.69 -17.46
C ASP A 93 8.32 -37.49 -17.16
N GLN A 94 8.01 -36.73 -18.19
CA GLN A 94 7.17 -35.53 -18.10
C GLN A 94 5.67 -35.84 -18.17
N SER A 95 5.26 -37.03 -17.72
CA SER A 95 3.86 -37.43 -17.70
C SER A 95 3.01 -36.56 -16.76
N VAL A 96 1.73 -36.43 -17.09
CA VAL A 96 0.75 -35.65 -16.31
C VAL A 96 0.70 -36.11 -14.85
N LYS A 97 0.80 -37.41 -14.60
CA LYS A 97 0.79 -37.99 -13.25
C LYS A 97 1.99 -37.52 -12.41
N LEU A 98 3.18 -37.48 -13.01
CA LEU A 98 4.38 -37.01 -12.33
C LEU A 98 4.38 -35.49 -12.13
N TYR A 99 3.84 -34.74 -13.09
CA TYR A 99 3.61 -33.30 -12.92
C TYR A 99 2.66 -33.02 -11.75
N GLN A 100 1.54 -33.73 -11.65
CA GLN A 100 0.59 -33.59 -10.54
C GLN A 100 1.28 -33.87 -9.19
N ARG A 101 2.02 -34.99 -9.08
CA ARG A 101 2.75 -35.31 -7.85
C ARG A 101 3.78 -34.24 -7.50
N LEU A 102 4.55 -33.74 -8.47
CA LEU A 102 5.51 -32.66 -8.27
C LEU A 102 4.82 -31.39 -7.76
N SER A 103 3.70 -31.00 -8.38
CA SER A 103 2.92 -29.84 -7.97
C SER A 103 2.43 -29.97 -6.53
N GLU A 104 1.84 -31.12 -6.17
CA GLU A 104 1.34 -31.40 -4.82
C GLU A 104 2.44 -31.33 -3.75
N VAL A 105 3.61 -31.93 -3.98
CA VAL A 105 4.69 -31.92 -2.97
C VAL A 105 5.47 -30.61 -2.93
N SER A 106 5.31 -29.75 -3.94
CA SER A 106 5.95 -28.43 -4.01
C SER A 106 5.16 -27.35 -3.27
N GLU A 107 3.93 -27.64 -2.85
CA GLU A 107 3.10 -26.69 -2.12
C GLU A 107 3.14 -26.97 -0.61
N PRO A 108 3.52 -25.98 0.22
CA PRO A 108 3.53 -26.15 1.67
C PRO A 108 2.12 -26.32 2.23
N ARG A 109 1.94 -27.21 3.21
CA ARG A 109 0.62 -27.47 3.85
C ARG A 109 -0.02 -26.20 4.44
N ARG A 110 0.80 -25.22 4.82
CA ARG A 110 0.34 -23.91 5.31
C ARG A 110 -0.44 -23.11 4.26
N GLN A 111 -0.18 -23.27 2.95
CA GLN A 111 -1.00 -22.60 1.93
C GLN A 111 -2.44 -23.15 1.94
N GLU A 112 -2.58 -24.47 1.98
CA GLU A 112 -3.89 -25.11 2.07
C GLU A 112 -4.61 -24.75 3.37
N LEU A 113 -3.89 -24.70 4.50
CA LEU A 113 -4.47 -24.25 5.77
C LEU A 113 -5.05 -22.85 5.63
N LEU A 114 -4.28 -21.89 5.09
CA LEU A 114 -4.72 -20.51 4.91
C LEU A 114 -5.93 -20.40 3.96
N ARG A 115 -5.99 -21.21 2.91
CA ARG A 115 -7.18 -21.30 2.03
C ARG A 115 -8.41 -21.80 2.78
N ARG A 116 -8.28 -22.84 3.61
CA ARG A 116 -9.37 -23.37 4.42
C ARG A 116 -9.80 -22.40 5.53
N LEU A 117 -8.84 -21.70 6.15
CA LEU A 117 -9.13 -20.65 7.11
C LEU A 117 -9.91 -19.49 6.50
N ASN A 118 -9.78 -19.24 5.20
CA ASN A 118 -10.49 -18.18 4.48
C ASN A 118 -11.92 -18.58 4.04
N GLN A 119 -12.46 -19.71 4.49
CA GLN A 119 -13.83 -20.15 4.16
C GLN A 119 -14.93 -19.34 4.87
N PRO A 120 -14.81 -18.99 6.17
CA PRO A 120 -15.84 -18.22 6.85
C PRO A 120 -16.01 -16.79 6.34
N SER A 121 -17.22 -16.24 6.47
CA SER A 121 -17.46 -14.83 6.19
C SER A 121 -16.61 -13.94 7.10
N GLY A 122 -15.96 -12.92 6.55
CA GLY A 122 -15.04 -12.03 7.28
C GLY A 122 -13.63 -12.61 7.53
N ALA A 123 -13.39 -13.89 7.24
CA ALA A 123 -12.09 -14.52 7.51
C ALA A 123 -10.91 -13.87 6.77
N THR A 124 -11.15 -13.28 5.59
CA THR A 124 -10.10 -12.56 4.85
C THR A 124 -9.54 -11.39 5.66
N GLN A 125 -10.40 -10.63 6.34
CA GLN A 125 -9.97 -9.56 7.23
C GLN A 125 -9.14 -10.09 8.41
N GLU A 126 -9.54 -11.24 8.96
CA GLU A 126 -8.82 -11.88 10.06
C GLU A 126 -7.44 -12.38 9.65
N LEU A 127 -7.30 -12.92 8.44
CA LEU A 127 -6.00 -13.32 7.90
C LEU A 127 -5.10 -12.12 7.59
N VAL A 128 -5.68 -11.00 7.15
CA VAL A 128 -4.94 -9.74 6.99
C VAL A 128 -4.45 -9.24 8.36
N ALA A 129 -5.28 -9.28 9.40
CA ALA A 129 -4.89 -8.92 10.76
C ALA A 129 -3.82 -9.88 11.34
N MET A 130 -3.96 -11.19 11.12
CA MET A 130 -2.97 -12.20 11.48
C MET A 130 -1.62 -11.92 10.80
N ARG A 131 -1.62 -11.49 9.54
CA ARG A 131 -0.37 -11.08 8.87
C ARG A 131 0.27 -9.84 9.50
N VAL A 132 -0.50 -8.91 10.08
CA VAL A 132 0.08 -7.78 10.83
C VAL A 132 0.90 -8.28 12.01
N ASP A 133 0.42 -9.28 12.75
CA ASP A 133 1.17 -9.92 13.83
C ASP A 133 2.45 -10.58 13.31
N LEU A 134 2.36 -11.35 12.21
CA LEU A 134 3.52 -11.97 11.58
C LEU A 134 4.60 -10.94 11.20
N LEU A 135 4.20 -9.83 10.56
CA LEU A 135 5.11 -8.75 10.17
C LEU A 135 5.81 -8.11 11.36
N ARG A 136 5.16 -8.06 12.53
CA ARG A 136 5.76 -7.57 13.78
C ARG A 136 6.85 -8.54 14.28
N PHE A 137 6.58 -9.84 14.28
CA PHE A 137 7.56 -10.85 14.72
C PHE A 137 8.75 -11.02 13.78
N LEU A 138 8.61 -10.74 12.48
CA LEU A 138 9.71 -10.80 11.51
C LEU A 138 10.91 -9.92 11.84
N LYS A 139 10.73 -8.85 12.64
CA LYS A 139 11.83 -8.00 13.09
C LYS A 139 12.82 -8.76 13.99
N SER A 140 12.33 -9.67 14.81
CA SER A 140 13.11 -10.50 15.73
C SER A 140 13.36 -11.93 15.24
N LYS A 141 12.51 -12.42 14.34
CA LYS A 141 12.47 -13.81 13.88
C LYS A 141 12.40 -13.87 12.34
N PRO A 142 13.51 -13.53 11.64
CA PRO A 142 13.53 -13.44 10.19
C PRO A 142 13.26 -14.77 9.47
N GLU A 143 13.44 -15.90 10.14
CA GLU A 143 13.15 -17.24 9.63
C GLU A 143 11.66 -17.47 9.28
N LEU A 144 10.75 -16.73 9.93
CA LEU A 144 9.30 -16.77 9.65
C LEU A 144 8.95 -16.15 8.28
N LYS A 145 9.94 -15.62 7.55
CA LYS A 145 9.74 -15.02 6.23
C LYS A 145 9.21 -16.04 5.22
N ARG A 146 9.47 -17.34 5.42
CA ARG A 146 8.90 -18.42 4.62
C ARG A 146 7.37 -18.40 4.69
N THR A 147 6.80 -18.31 5.88
CA THR A 147 5.34 -18.17 6.06
C THR A 147 4.80 -16.88 5.44
N ASP A 148 5.48 -15.74 5.56
CA ASP A 148 5.03 -14.47 4.94
C ASP A 148 5.02 -14.54 3.40
N ILE A 149 5.92 -15.29 2.77
CA ILE A 149 5.92 -15.50 1.31
C ILE A 149 4.59 -16.14 0.87
N ASP A 150 4.11 -17.15 1.61
CA ASP A 150 2.86 -17.85 1.30
C ASP A 150 1.62 -16.99 1.58
N PHE A 151 1.64 -16.19 2.65
CA PHE A 151 0.62 -15.16 2.87
C PHE A 151 0.56 -14.17 1.69
N VAL A 152 1.70 -13.65 1.24
CA VAL A 152 1.76 -12.73 0.09
C VAL A 152 1.24 -13.40 -1.18
N HIS A 153 1.59 -14.67 -1.41
CA HIS A 153 1.12 -15.44 -2.55
C HIS A 153 -0.42 -15.51 -2.58
N LEU A 154 -1.02 -15.95 -1.47
CA LEU A 154 -2.47 -16.13 -1.37
C LEU A 154 -3.22 -14.80 -1.38
N LEU A 155 -2.78 -13.82 -0.59
CA LEU A 155 -3.42 -12.51 -0.54
C LEU A 155 -3.32 -11.79 -1.90
N ARG A 156 -2.24 -11.96 -2.66
CA ARG A 156 -2.16 -11.42 -4.04
C ARG A 156 -3.21 -12.05 -4.97
N SER A 157 -3.51 -13.34 -4.79
CA SER A 157 -4.55 -14.02 -5.56
C SER A 157 -5.95 -13.56 -5.14
N TRP A 158 -6.19 -13.41 -3.83
CA TRP A 158 -7.50 -13.01 -3.30
C TRP A 158 -7.83 -11.54 -3.56
N PHE A 159 -6.86 -10.63 -3.46
CA PHE A 159 -7.04 -9.20 -3.74
C PHE A 159 -6.72 -8.87 -5.20
N ASN A 160 -7.37 -9.58 -6.12
CA ASN A 160 -7.24 -9.29 -7.54
C ASN A 160 -7.87 -7.93 -7.87
N ARG A 161 -7.11 -7.11 -8.63
CA ARG A 161 -7.55 -5.80 -9.13
C ARG A 161 -8.95 -5.80 -9.74
N GLY A 162 -9.36 -6.88 -10.40
CA GLY A 162 -10.64 -6.98 -11.10
C GLY A 162 -11.86 -6.87 -10.19
N PHE A 163 -11.69 -7.07 -8.88
CA PHE A 163 -12.75 -6.97 -7.89
C PHE A 163 -12.67 -5.70 -7.05
N LEU A 164 -11.67 -4.85 -7.26
CA LEU A 164 -11.60 -3.59 -6.53
C LEU A 164 -12.69 -2.64 -7.04
N VAL A 165 -13.46 -2.12 -6.10
CA VAL A 165 -14.55 -1.18 -6.37
C VAL A 165 -14.14 0.18 -5.88
N LEU A 166 -13.99 1.12 -6.81
CA LEU A 166 -13.82 2.53 -6.49
C LEU A 166 -15.16 3.10 -6.01
N LYS A 167 -15.15 3.79 -4.86
CA LYS A 167 -16.29 4.55 -4.35
C LYS A 167 -15.84 5.95 -3.99
N GLN A 168 -16.68 6.94 -4.30
CA GLN A 168 -16.53 8.28 -3.75
C GLN A 168 -16.94 8.27 -2.27
N ILE A 169 -16.13 8.93 -1.45
CA ILE A 169 -16.38 9.14 -0.04
C ILE A 169 -16.88 10.58 0.14
N SER A 170 -18.05 10.69 0.76
CA SER A 170 -18.70 11.95 1.11
C SER A 170 -19.17 11.92 2.56
N TRP A 171 -19.72 13.03 3.04
CA TRP A 171 -20.31 13.12 4.38
C TRP A 171 -21.51 12.17 4.60
N ASP A 172 -22.14 11.70 3.53
CA ASP A 172 -23.23 10.70 3.59
C ASP A 172 -22.72 9.26 3.75
N THR A 173 -21.40 9.06 3.70
CA THR A 173 -20.79 7.74 3.88
C THR A 173 -21.02 7.24 5.31
N PRO A 174 -21.32 5.95 5.53
CA PRO A 174 -21.55 5.42 6.87
C PRO A 174 -20.41 5.75 7.84
N ALA A 175 -20.75 6.26 9.04
CA ALA A 175 -19.78 6.71 10.05
C ALA A 175 -18.67 5.68 10.33
N ARG A 176 -19.02 4.40 10.39
CA ARG A 176 -18.06 3.28 10.57
C ARG A 176 -16.94 3.19 9.52
N VAL A 177 -17.16 3.74 8.32
CA VAL A 177 -16.14 3.82 7.25
C VAL A 177 -15.34 5.13 7.41
N LEU A 178 -16.01 6.22 7.77
CA LEU A 178 -15.36 7.51 8.06
C LEU A 178 -14.38 7.39 9.24
N ASP A 179 -14.77 6.71 10.33
CA ASP A 179 -13.92 6.42 11.50
C ASP A 179 -12.62 5.70 11.08
N LYS A 180 -12.73 4.79 10.11
CA LYS A 180 -11.57 4.06 9.58
C LYS A 180 -10.67 4.96 8.73
N ILE A 181 -11.24 5.85 7.92
CA ILE A 181 -10.45 6.82 7.14
C ILE A 181 -9.63 7.71 8.08
N VAL A 182 -10.25 8.21 9.16
CA VAL A 182 -9.54 8.98 10.20
C VAL A 182 -8.42 8.16 10.83
N ALA A 183 -8.68 6.89 11.18
CA ALA A 183 -7.68 6.02 11.80
C ALA A 183 -6.53 5.62 10.86
N TYR A 184 -6.74 5.68 9.54
CA TYR A 184 -5.80 5.18 8.53
C TYR A 184 -5.03 6.29 7.79
N GLU A 185 -5.34 7.57 8.02
CA GLU A 185 -4.63 8.67 7.39
C GLU A 185 -3.15 8.70 7.81
N ALA A 186 -2.27 8.47 6.82
CA ALA A 186 -0.85 8.23 7.03
C ALA A 186 0.05 9.36 6.52
N VAL A 187 -0.47 10.30 5.75
CA VAL A 187 0.28 11.40 5.14
C VAL A 187 0.07 12.69 5.95
N HIS A 188 -1.18 13.05 6.21
CA HIS A 188 -1.56 14.27 6.94
C HIS A 188 -2.59 13.96 8.01
N GLN A 189 -2.12 13.67 9.23
CA GLN A 189 -2.96 13.25 10.36
C GLN A 189 -4.26 14.08 10.48
N ILE A 190 -5.40 13.39 10.54
CA ILE A 190 -6.71 14.01 10.79
C ILE A 190 -6.90 14.09 12.29
N ASN A 191 -6.99 15.31 12.81
CA ASN A 191 -6.98 15.54 14.26
C ASN A 191 -8.36 15.39 14.92
N ASP A 192 -9.42 15.78 14.19
CA ASP A 192 -10.79 15.77 14.69
C ASP A 192 -11.83 15.63 13.55
N LEU A 193 -13.10 15.58 13.95
CA LEU A 193 -14.23 15.45 13.02
C LEU A 193 -14.40 16.68 12.12
N ASP A 194 -14.00 17.86 12.59
CA ASP A 194 -14.09 19.10 11.83
C ASP A 194 -13.02 19.15 10.74
N ASP A 195 -11.82 18.63 11.00
CA ASP A 195 -10.78 18.41 10.00
C ASP A 195 -11.25 17.42 8.92
N LEU A 196 -11.81 16.27 9.32
CA LEU A 196 -12.41 15.33 8.36
C LEU A 196 -13.50 16.02 7.51
N ARG A 197 -14.35 16.83 8.14
CA ARG A 197 -15.39 17.58 7.43
C ARG A 197 -14.79 18.56 6.42
N ARG A 198 -13.74 19.29 6.78
CA ARG A 198 -13.05 20.22 5.85
C ARG A 198 -12.41 19.54 4.65
N ARG A 199 -12.06 18.25 4.78
CA ARG A 199 -11.50 17.45 3.69
C ARG A 199 -12.54 16.75 2.82
N LEU A 200 -13.76 16.54 3.32
CA LEU A 200 -14.81 15.82 2.60
C LEU A 200 -15.97 16.69 2.12
N TYR A 201 -16.29 17.77 2.82
CA TYR A 201 -17.51 18.55 2.62
C TYR A 201 -17.40 19.67 1.56
N PRO A 202 -16.31 20.45 1.49
CA PRO A 202 -16.20 21.53 0.49
C PRO A 202 -16.31 21.01 -0.94
N SER A 203 -16.93 21.80 -1.84
CA SER A 203 -17.14 21.41 -3.24
C SER A 203 -15.83 21.30 -4.02
N ASP A 204 -14.75 21.92 -3.57
CA ASP A 204 -13.39 21.77 -4.11
C ASP A 204 -12.60 20.62 -3.47
N ARG A 205 -13.27 19.69 -2.77
CA ARG A 205 -12.65 18.48 -2.25
C ARG A 205 -13.35 17.24 -2.80
N ARG A 206 -12.55 16.22 -3.08
CA ARG A 206 -13.02 14.87 -3.42
C ARG A 206 -12.20 13.86 -2.64
N CYS A 207 -12.86 12.82 -2.16
CA CYS A 207 -12.21 11.69 -1.55
C CYS A 207 -12.75 10.42 -2.19
N PHE A 208 -11.86 9.46 -2.43
CA PHE A 208 -12.21 8.18 -3.02
C PHE A 208 -11.57 7.07 -2.21
N ALA A 209 -12.22 5.91 -2.16
CA ALA A 209 -11.63 4.72 -1.59
C ALA A 209 -11.91 3.47 -2.43
N PHE A 210 -10.93 2.57 -2.44
CA PHE A 210 -11.02 1.25 -3.06
C PHE A 210 -11.45 0.22 -2.01
N PHE A 211 -12.50 -0.51 -2.32
CA PHE A 211 -13.02 -1.60 -1.50
C PHE A 211 -12.87 -2.93 -2.21
N HIS A 212 -12.80 -4.01 -1.45
CA HIS A 212 -12.85 -5.37 -1.98
C HIS A 212 -14.08 -6.10 -1.44
N PRO A 213 -14.78 -6.94 -2.23
CA PRO A 213 -15.98 -7.66 -1.79
C PRO A 213 -15.76 -8.51 -0.54
N SER A 214 -14.57 -9.07 -0.36
CA SER A 214 -14.20 -9.86 0.85
C SER A 214 -13.97 -9.01 2.10
N MET A 215 -13.85 -7.68 1.95
CA MET A 215 -13.69 -6.72 3.05
C MET A 215 -14.53 -5.46 2.73
N PRO A 216 -15.87 -5.58 2.67
CA PRO A 216 -16.75 -4.57 2.06
C PRO A 216 -16.78 -3.24 2.81
N ASP A 217 -16.39 -3.27 4.09
CA ASP A 217 -16.44 -2.15 5.03
C ASP A 217 -15.06 -1.64 5.41
N GLU A 218 -14.02 -2.17 4.76
CA GLU A 218 -12.64 -1.75 4.95
C GLU A 218 -12.17 -1.03 3.69
N PRO A 219 -11.91 0.29 3.75
CA PRO A 219 -11.17 0.93 2.68
C PRO A 219 -9.77 0.29 2.64
N LEU A 220 -9.34 -0.16 1.47
CA LEU A 220 -8.00 -0.73 1.28
C LEU A 220 -7.00 0.36 0.96
N ILE A 221 -7.40 1.26 0.07
CA ILE A 221 -6.67 2.46 -0.32
C ILE A 221 -7.69 3.58 -0.31
N PHE A 222 -7.33 4.74 0.23
CA PHE A 222 -8.09 5.96 -0.05
C PHE A 222 -7.19 7.06 -0.59
N VAL A 223 -7.83 8.00 -1.27
CA VAL A 223 -7.22 9.03 -2.08
C VAL A 223 -7.96 10.33 -1.82
N GLU A 224 -7.25 11.32 -1.31
CA GLU A 224 -7.76 12.67 -1.11
C GLU A 224 -7.29 13.60 -2.23
N VAL A 225 -8.24 14.38 -2.76
CA VAL A 225 -8.04 15.25 -3.92
C VAL A 225 -8.53 16.65 -3.58
N ALA A 226 -7.67 17.63 -3.82
CA ALA A 226 -8.02 19.04 -3.81
C ALA A 226 -8.22 19.52 -5.25
N LEU A 227 -9.34 20.18 -5.51
CA LEU A 227 -9.62 20.83 -6.78
C LEU A 227 -9.11 22.26 -6.71
N THR A 228 -8.24 22.65 -7.63
CA THR A 228 -7.55 23.96 -7.61
C THR A 228 -7.54 24.60 -8.99
N VAL A 229 -7.28 25.92 -9.04
CA VAL A 229 -7.11 26.66 -10.30
C VAL A 229 -5.71 26.45 -10.87
N GLU A 230 -4.71 26.31 -10.01
CA GLU A 230 -3.28 26.16 -10.35
C GLU A 230 -2.68 24.95 -9.64
N ILE A 231 -1.53 24.48 -10.14
CA ILE A 231 -0.79 23.35 -9.53
C ILE A 231 -0.24 23.81 -8.17
N PRO A 232 -0.59 23.12 -7.06
CA PRO A 232 -0.09 23.49 -5.75
C PRO A 232 1.37 23.09 -5.55
N GLY A 233 2.14 24.00 -4.95
CA GLY A 233 3.54 23.78 -4.59
C GLY A 233 3.79 23.49 -3.11
N ALA A 234 2.82 23.71 -2.23
CA ALA A 234 2.97 23.51 -0.79
C ALA A 234 1.68 23.00 -0.15
N ILE A 235 1.80 22.11 0.85
CA ILE A 235 0.64 21.42 1.44
C ILE A 235 -0.26 22.37 2.23
N ASP A 236 0.33 23.39 2.87
CA ASP A 236 -0.42 24.38 3.65
C ASP A 236 -1.44 25.13 2.80
N THR A 237 -1.16 25.33 1.50
CA THR A 237 -2.12 25.94 0.57
C THR A 237 -3.40 25.12 0.41
N LEU A 238 -3.34 23.81 0.67
CA LEU A 238 -4.45 22.88 0.55
C LEU A 238 -5.14 22.64 1.91
N LEU A 239 -4.38 22.62 3.00
CA LEU A 239 -4.89 22.24 4.34
C LEU A 239 -5.18 23.44 5.26
N SER A 240 -4.78 24.66 4.90
CA SER A 240 -5.02 25.85 5.73
C SER A 240 -6.51 26.07 6.02
N GLU A 241 -6.81 26.32 7.30
CA GLU A 241 -8.16 26.64 7.77
C GLU A 241 -8.68 27.98 7.23
N ALA A 242 -7.76 28.87 6.85
CA ALA A 242 -8.07 30.19 6.30
C ALA A 242 -8.31 30.18 4.78
N ARG A 243 -8.27 29.01 4.12
CA ARG A 243 -8.56 28.88 2.70
C ARG A 243 -10.04 29.19 2.42
N GLU A 244 -10.29 30.02 1.41
CA GLU A 244 -11.62 30.13 0.80
C GLU A 244 -11.83 28.98 -0.20
N PRO A 245 -12.84 28.12 -0.01
CA PRO A 245 -13.19 27.09 -0.99
C PRO A 245 -13.61 27.71 -2.32
N ILE A 246 -13.27 27.05 -3.42
CA ILE A 246 -13.78 27.39 -4.74
C ILE A 246 -14.94 26.47 -5.12
N GLU A 247 -15.75 26.89 -6.09
CA GLU A 247 -16.70 25.96 -6.72
C GLU A 247 -15.95 24.95 -7.60
N ALA A 248 -16.42 23.71 -7.64
CA ALA A 248 -15.78 22.63 -8.40
C ALA A 248 -15.61 22.98 -9.89
N GLU A 249 -16.57 23.71 -10.45
CA GLU A 249 -16.60 24.18 -11.84
C GLU A 249 -15.49 25.19 -12.18
N GLN A 250 -14.91 25.85 -11.17
CA GLN A 250 -13.82 26.81 -11.35
C GLN A 250 -12.45 26.13 -11.39
N ALA A 251 -12.36 24.89 -10.89
CA ALA A 251 -11.11 24.15 -10.83
C ALA A 251 -10.65 23.71 -12.22
N LYS A 252 -9.33 23.75 -12.43
CA LYS A 252 -8.65 23.26 -13.65
C LYS A 252 -7.71 22.10 -13.35
N VAL A 253 -7.31 21.97 -12.09
CA VAL A 253 -6.33 21.02 -11.59
C VAL A 253 -6.99 20.15 -10.51
N ALA A 254 -6.75 18.84 -10.59
CA ALA A 254 -7.01 17.92 -9.50
C ALA A 254 -5.66 17.53 -8.87
N ALA A 255 -5.45 17.96 -7.63
CA ALA A 255 -4.25 17.74 -6.84
C ALA A 255 -4.47 16.59 -5.83
N PHE A 256 -3.88 15.42 -6.11
CA PHE A 256 -3.85 14.27 -5.20
C PHE A 256 -2.83 14.51 -4.09
N TYR A 257 -3.30 14.89 -2.90
CA TYR A 257 -2.42 15.31 -1.79
C TYR A 257 -2.28 14.26 -0.68
N SER A 258 -3.16 13.25 -0.64
CA SER A 258 -2.99 12.08 0.24
C SER A 258 -3.42 10.81 -0.48
N ILE A 259 -2.57 9.77 -0.42
CA ILE A 259 -2.87 8.42 -0.87
C ILE A 259 -2.39 7.45 0.20
N SER A 260 -3.34 6.82 0.90
CA SER A 260 -3.06 6.01 2.08
C SER A 260 -3.46 4.56 1.84
N ASN A 261 -2.54 3.63 2.11
CA ASN A 261 -2.86 2.20 2.22
C ASN A 261 -3.26 1.89 3.67
N CYS A 262 -4.54 1.59 3.85
CA CYS A 262 -5.15 1.41 5.15
C CYS A 262 -4.70 0.13 5.87
N GLN A 263 -4.38 -0.91 5.08
CA GLN A 263 -4.23 -2.25 5.61
C GLN A 263 -2.75 -2.63 5.69
N LYS A 264 -2.16 -2.51 6.89
CA LYS A 264 -0.77 -2.90 7.15
C LYS A 264 -0.50 -4.37 6.78
N GLY A 265 -1.51 -5.23 6.97
CA GLY A 265 -1.44 -6.64 6.58
C GLY A 265 -1.44 -6.86 5.05
N LEU A 266 -1.70 -5.83 4.25
CA LEU A 266 -1.59 -5.86 2.79
C LEU A 266 -0.30 -5.18 2.29
N ALA A 267 0.65 -4.88 3.19
CA ALA A 267 1.95 -4.34 2.80
C ALA A 267 2.67 -5.27 1.82
N GLY A 268 3.14 -4.70 0.70
CA GLY A 268 3.82 -5.43 -0.37
C GLY A 268 2.89 -6.16 -1.36
N ILE A 269 1.57 -6.00 -1.21
CA ILE A 269 0.58 -6.52 -2.15
C ILE A 269 0.20 -5.41 -3.12
N SER A 270 0.42 -5.67 -4.40
CA SER A 270 -0.01 -4.75 -5.45
C SER A 270 -1.48 -5.00 -5.74
N PHE A 271 -2.28 -3.94 -5.67
CA PHE A 271 -3.68 -3.90 -6.09
C PHE A 271 -3.84 -3.65 -7.60
N GLY A 272 -2.76 -3.89 -8.35
CA GLY A 272 -2.62 -3.46 -9.74
C GLY A 272 -1.97 -2.08 -9.84
N ASN A 273 -1.46 -1.80 -11.04
CA ASN A 273 -1.05 -0.46 -11.45
C ASN A 273 -2.26 0.24 -12.10
N LEU A 274 -2.18 1.56 -12.27
CA LEU A 274 -3.23 2.41 -12.84
C LEU A 274 -4.43 2.63 -11.91
N LEU A 275 -4.25 2.53 -10.59
CA LEU A 275 -5.28 2.87 -9.61
C LEU A 275 -5.69 4.34 -9.75
N ILE A 276 -4.69 5.21 -9.86
CA ILE A 276 -4.91 6.65 -10.01
C ILE A 276 -5.59 6.97 -11.34
N LYS A 277 -5.33 6.20 -12.41
CA LYS A 277 -6.04 6.35 -13.69
C LYS A 277 -7.56 6.19 -13.52
N GLN A 278 -8.03 5.30 -12.64
CA GLN A 278 -9.46 5.14 -12.39
C GLN A 278 -10.05 6.38 -11.71
N VAL A 279 -9.36 6.93 -10.71
CA VAL A 279 -9.79 8.14 -10.01
C VAL A 279 -9.78 9.35 -10.96
N VAL A 280 -8.74 9.50 -11.77
CA VAL A 280 -8.65 10.53 -12.80
C VAL A 280 -9.80 10.39 -13.80
N THR A 281 -10.08 9.17 -14.26
CA THR A 281 -11.19 8.92 -15.22
C THR A 281 -12.55 9.29 -14.63
N GLU A 282 -12.78 8.98 -13.36
CA GLU A 282 -14.00 9.35 -12.64
C GLU A 282 -14.13 10.87 -12.52
N LEU A 283 -13.05 11.55 -12.12
CA LEU A 283 -12.99 13.01 -12.03
C LEU A 283 -13.19 13.69 -13.39
N SER A 284 -12.56 13.20 -14.46
CA SER A 284 -12.74 13.74 -15.81
C SER A 284 -14.16 13.58 -16.33
N ARG A 285 -14.86 12.51 -15.91
CA ARG A 285 -16.26 12.28 -16.27
C ARG A 285 -17.20 13.23 -15.53
N GLU A 286 -16.92 13.48 -14.25
CA GLU A 286 -17.69 14.40 -13.40
C GLU A 286 -17.45 15.87 -13.77
N LEU A 287 -16.18 16.25 -13.96
CA LEU A 287 -15.70 17.62 -14.12
C LEU A 287 -14.86 17.74 -15.39
N GLN A 288 -15.53 17.96 -16.52
CA GLN A 288 -14.91 17.98 -17.86
C GLN A 288 -13.91 19.12 -18.07
N GLN A 289 -13.98 20.17 -17.24
CA GLN A 289 -13.06 21.31 -17.28
C GLN A 289 -11.67 21.01 -16.67
N LEU A 290 -11.51 19.89 -15.95
CA LEU A 290 -10.22 19.48 -15.39
C LEU A 290 -9.27 19.08 -16.51
N GLY A 291 -8.20 19.85 -16.68
CA GLY A 291 -7.18 19.62 -17.70
C GLY A 291 -5.86 19.07 -17.15
N THR A 292 -5.69 19.05 -15.83
CA THR A 292 -4.41 18.70 -15.20
C THR A 292 -4.64 17.85 -13.95
N PHE A 293 -3.93 16.73 -13.88
CA PHE A 293 -4.00 15.77 -12.79
C PHE A 293 -2.62 15.60 -12.20
N VAL A 294 -2.38 16.13 -11.01
CA VAL A 294 -1.07 16.16 -10.37
C VAL A 294 -1.17 15.67 -8.95
N THR A 295 -0.10 15.12 -8.42
CA THR A 295 0.00 14.83 -6.99
C THR A 295 0.75 15.95 -6.28
N LEU A 296 0.60 16.05 -4.97
CA LEU A 296 1.55 16.76 -4.10
C LEU A 296 2.02 15.73 -3.07
N SER A 297 3.13 15.07 -3.38
CA SER A 297 3.57 13.85 -2.68
C SER A 297 4.79 14.10 -1.80
N PRO A 298 4.92 13.40 -0.66
CA PRO A 298 6.11 13.44 0.16
C PRO A 298 7.29 12.72 -0.51
N ILE A 299 8.51 13.00 -0.05
CA ILE A 299 9.76 12.37 -0.53
C ILE A 299 10.43 11.56 0.60
N PRO A 300 9.80 10.47 1.07
CA PRO A 300 10.28 9.76 2.25
C PRO A 300 11.65 9.11 2.03
N GLY A 301 12.59 9.45 2.90
CA GLY A 301 13.94 8.86 2.89
C GLY A 301 14.98 9.71 2.18
N LEU A 302 14.63 10.89 1.66
CA LEU A 302 15.58 11.85 1.12
C LEU A 302 16.65 12.20 2.16
N ASN A 303 16.28 12.57 3.38
CA ASN A 303 17.25 12.91 4.43
C ASN A 303 18.20 11.75 4.77
N ARG A 304 17.69 10.51 4.74
CA ARG A 304 18.52 9.31 4.95
C ARG A 304 19.52 9.12 3.81
N TRP A 305 19.10 9.37 2.57
CA TRP A 305 19.99 9.32 1.42
C TRP A 305 21.03 10.43 1.49
N LEU A 306 20.63 11.68 1.78
CA LEU A 306 21.54 12.83 1.94
C LEU A 306 22.65 12.57 2.97
N ALA A 307 22.33 11.90 4.08
CA ALA A 307 23.32 11.53 5.08
C ALA A 307 24.46 10.67 4.50
N GLY A 308 24.16 9.81 3.53
CA GLY A 308 25.14 8.99 2.80
C GLY A 308 25.88 9.74 1.68
N GLU A 309 25.43 10.93 1.30
CA GLU A 309 25.99 11.73 0.20
C GLU A 309 26.86 12.91 0.69
N THR A 310 26.94 13.14 2.01
CA THR A 310 27.67 14.27 2.63
C THR A 310 29.15 14.34 2.27
N GLU A 311 29.77 13.20 1.94
CA GLU A 311 31.18 13.11 1.54
C GLU A 311 31.36 13.04 0.01
N HIS A 312 30.28 13.17 -0.78
CA HIS A 312 30.38 13.10 -2.23
C HIS A 312 31.14 14.32 -2.79
N PRO A 313 32.14 14.14 -3.67
CA PRO A 313 33.00 15.24 -4.13
C PRO A 313 32.26 16.40 -4.79
N GLU A 314 31.19 16.10 -5.54
CA GLU A 314 30.46 17.11 -6.32
C GLU A 314 29.32 17.78 -5.56
N HIS A 315 28.69 17.08 -4.62
CA HIS A 315 27.42 17.52 -4.02
C HIS A 315 27.33 17.34 -2.49
N GLY A 316 28.41 16.91 -1.84
CA GLY A 316 28.43 16.72 -0.39
C GLY A 316 28.17 17.99 0.40
N HIS A 317 28.68 19.14 -0.07
CA HIS A 317 28.42 20.45 0.54
C HIS A 317 26.92 20.81 0.54
N ALA A 318 26.22 20.54 -0.57
CA ALA A 318 24.78 20.78 -0.66
C ALA A 318 23.99 19.78 0.20
N ALA A 319 24.41 18.52 0.25
CA ALA A 319 23.80 17.53 1.13
C ALA A 319 23.90 17.95 2.60
N GLN A 320 25.06 18.44 3.04
CA GLN A 320 25.27 19.00 4.38
C GLN A 320 24.38 20.23 4.62
N ALA A 321 24.32 21.16 3.67
CA ALA A 321 23.50 22.37 3.80
C ALA A 321 21.99 22.06 3.90
N VAL A 322 21.48 21.10 3.12
CA VAL A 322 20.07 20.69 3.17
C VAL A 322 19.77 20.04 4.52
N MET A 323 20.63 19.15 5.00
CA MET A 323 20.46 18.51 6.31
C MET A 323 20.57 19.49 7.49
N ALA A 324 21.33 20.57 7.32
CA ALA A 324 21.48 21.62 8.32
C ALA A 324 20.42 22.73 8.21
N GLU A 325 19.44 22.60 7.31
CA GLU A 325 18.40 23.61 7.06
C GLU A 325 18.97 24.98 6.68
N THR A 326 20.12 25.00 6.01
CA THR A 326 20.82 26.22 5.55
C THR A 326 20.96 26.30 4.04
N ALA A 327 20.53 25.26 3.32
CA ALA A 327 20.55 25.24 1.85
C ALA A 327 19.59 26.27 1.26
N THR A 328 19.93 26.75 0.06
CA THR A 328 18.98 27.54 -0.72
C THR A 328 17.83 26.64 -1.20
N PRO A 329 16.61 27.17 -1.43
CA PRO A 329 15.52 26.41 -2.04
C PRO A 329 15.92 25.76 -3.37
N GLN A 330 16.83 26.39 -4.12
CA GLN A 330 17.34 25.84 -5.37
C GLN A 330 18.20 24.58 -5.16
N ASP A 331 19.09 24.59 -4.16
CA ASP A 331 19.92 23.44 -3.84
C ASP A 331 19.08 22.29 -3.27
N THR A 332 18.09 22.58 -2.41
CA THR A 332 17.14 21.59 -1.91
C THR A 332 16.38 20.92 -3.06
N ARG A 333 15.85 21.70 -4.00
CA ARG A 333 15.19 21.16 -5.20
C ARG A 333 16.13 20.32 -6.06
N ALA A 334 17.37 20.77 -6.26
CA ALA A 334 18.36 20.05 -7.06
C ALA A 334 18.75 18.71 -6.41
N MET A 335 18.97 18.69 -5.10
CA MET A 335 19.30 17.47 -4.36
C MET A 335 18.15 16.47 -4.32
N ALA A 336 16.91 16.94 -4.10
CA ALA A 336 15.73 16.11 -4.19
C ALA A 336 15.51 15.55 -5.62
N ALA A 337 15.71 16.36 -6.66
CA ALA A 337 15.64 15.90 -8.05
C ALA A 337 16.72 14.83 -8.36
N ARG A 338 17.95 14.99 -7.84
CA ARG A 338 19.03 13.99 -7.96
C ARG A 338 18.64 12.67 -7.30
N TYR A 339 18.12 12.72 -6.08
CA TYR A 339 17.61 11.54 -5.37
C TYR A 339 16.55 10.80 -6.18
N LEU A 340 15.51 11.51 -6.62
CA LEU A 340 14.38 10.92 -7.34
C LEU A 340 14.79 10.33 -8.70
N MET A 341 15.74 10.98 -9.40
CA MET A 341 16.20 10.55 -10.72
C MET A 341 17.24 9.42 -10.66
N PHE A 342 18.21 9.51 -9.76
CA PHE A 342 19.45 8.71 -9.83
C PHE A 342 19.64 7.73 -8.68
N ALA A 343 19.06 7.95 -7.50
CA ALA A 343 19.20 7.01 -6.41
C ALA A 343 18.40 5.73 -6.72
N LYS A 344 19.09 4.59 -6.84
CA LYS A 344 18.49 3.28 -7.14
C LYS A 344 18.71 2.27 -6.03
N ARG A 345 17.77 1.33 -5.91
CA ARG A 345 17.94 0.07 -5.19
C ARG A 345 18.84 -0.89 -5.96
N LYS A 346 19.23 -1.99 -5.30
CA LYS A 346 20.02 -3.07 -5.92
C LYS A 346 19.35 -3.73 -7.14
N ASP A 347 18.02 -3.65 -7.22
CA ASP A 347 17.22 -4.15 -8.34
C ASP A 347 17.04 -3.14 -9.49
N GLY A 348 17.71 -1.98 -9.41
CA GLY A 348 17.63 -0.92 -10.43
C GLY A 348 16.40 -0.01 -10.33
N MET A 349 15.45 -0.31 -9.44
CA MET A 349 14.27 0.53 -9.24
C MET A 349 14.62 1.81 -8.44
N PRO A 350 13.86 2.92 -8.60
CA PRO A 350 14.04 4.13 -7.79
C PRO A 350 14.08 3.82 -6.30
N LEU A 351 14.98 4.48 -5.56
CA LEU A 351 15.14 4.26 -4.12
C LEU A 351 13.88 4.67 -3.35
N ASP A 352 13.32 5.82 -3.74
CA ASP A 352 12.11 6.38 -3.14
C ASP A 352 10.87 5.48 -3.37
N PRO A 353 10.15 5.08 -2.31
CA PRO A 353 8.96 4.23 -2.44
C PRO A 353 7.77 4.95 -3.10
N VAL A 354 7.62 6.25 -2.89
CA VAL A 354 6.51 7.06 -3.43
C VAL A 354 6.73 7.31 -4.92
N ALA A 355 7.96 7.58 -5.35
CA ALA A 355 8.35 7.62 -6.75
C ALA A 355 8.06 6.30 -7.45
N ARG A 356 8.45 5.15 -6.85
CA ARG A 356 8.12 3.83 -7.41
C ARG A 356 6.62 3.63 -7.57
N PHE A 357 5.82 4.10 -6.62
CA PHE A 357 4.38 4.02 -6.69
C PHE A 357 3.80 4.86 -7.83
N HIS A 358 4.13 6.15 -7.93
CA HIS A 358 3.55 7.04 -8.94
C HIS A 358 4.04 6.73 -10.35
N LEU A 359 5.35 6.51 -10.54
CA LEU A 359 5.92 6.09 -11.82
C LEU A 359 5.38 4.71 -12.23
N GLY A 360 5.21 3.80 -11.27
CA GLY A 360 4.53 2.52 -11.48
C GLY A 360 3.07 2.66 -11.87
N ASN A 361 2.41 3.77 -11.53
CA ASN A 361 1.05 4.10 -11.99
C ASN A 361 1.04 4.93 -13.28
N GLY A 362 2.17 5.11 -13.96
CA GLY A 362 2.27 5.80 -15.24
C GLY A 362 2.36 7.33 -15.15
N ALA A 363 2.75 7.87 -13.98
CA ALA A 363 2.96 9.30 -13.84
C ALA A 363 4.34 9.74 -14.38
N GLU A 364 4.44 11.02 -14.72
CA GLU A 364 5.70 11.72 -14.96
C GLU A 364 6.15 12.44 -13.69
N LEU A 365 7.44 12.39 -13.37
CA LEU A 365 8.05 13.24 -12.35
C LEU A 365 8.08 14.71 -12.85
N HIS A 366 7.25 15.57 -12.26
CA HIS A 366 6.89 16.85 -12.86
C HIS A 366 7.65 18.05 -12.28
N GLU A 367 7.57 18.26 -10.97
CA GLU A 367 8.21 19.41 -10.31
C GLU A 367 8.52 19.08 -8.85
N VAL A 368 9.64 19.60 -8.34
CA VAL A 368 10.02 19.49 -6.92
C VAL A 368 9.88 20.88 -6.29
N HIS A 369 9.30 20.90 -5.10
CA HIS A 369 9.09 22.10 -4.30
C HIS A 369 9.94 22.02 -3.05
N ALA A 370 10.73 23.07 -2.78
CA ALA A 370 11.36 23.27 -1.49
C ALA A 370 10.36 23.94 -0.54
N ASP A 371 10.53 23.75 0.77
CA ASP A 371 9.72 24.39 1.81
C ASP A 371 8.20 24.13 1.65
N ALA A 372 7.86 22.96 1.14
CA ALA A 372 6.50 22.59 0.74
C ALA A 372 5.70 21.92 1.86
N ASP A 373 6.37 21.25 2.81
CA ASP A 373 5.79 20.66 4.01
C ASP A 373 6.61 21.08 5.25
N PRO A 374 6.20 22.15 5.95
CA PRO A 374 6.90 22.61 7.15
C PRO A 374 6.58 21.77 8.38
N SER A 375 5.77 20.71 8.26
CA SER A 375 5.46 19.85 9.40
C SER A 375 6.72 19.17 9.94
N PRO A 376 6.78 18.83 11.25
CA PRO A 376 7.90 18.08 11.81
C PRO A 376 8.20 16.77 11.06
N ASN A 377 7.16 16.14 10.50
CA ASN A 377 7.32 14.93 9.69
C ASN A 377 7.92 15.23 8.31
N GLY A 378 7.44 16.28 7.61
CA GLY A 378 8.01 16.72 6.33
C GLY A 378 9.49 17.10 6.45
N LEU A 379 9.84 17.86 7.48
CA LEU A 379 11.22 18.21 7.80
C LEU A 379 12.08 16.97 8.07
N ALA A 380 11.59 16.03 8.88
CA ALA A 380 12.32 14.80 9.20
C ALA A 380 12.54 13.87 7.98
N GLN A 381 11.60 13.85 7.04
CA GLN A 381 11.64 12.96 5.88
C GLN A 381 12.50 13.51 4.73
N SER A 382 12.36 14.80 4.42
CA SER A 382 12.89 15.41 3.20
C SER A 382 13.32 16.87 3.34
N GLY A 383 13.48 17.38 4.57
CA GLY A 383 13.78 18.81 4.78
C GLY A 383 12.64 19.70 4.28
N GLY A 384 11.40 19.20 4.34
CA GLY A 384 10.21 19.89 3.86
C GLY A 384 10.02 19.89 2.35
N ALA A 385 10.87 19.21 1.59
CA ALA A 385 10.70 19.09 0.15
C ALA A 385 9.55 18.13 -0.22
N MET A 386 8.72 18.54 -1.18
CA MET A 386 7.66 17.72 -1.80
C MET A 386 7.81 17.68 -3.32
N VAL A 387 7.02 16.83 -3.97
CA VAL A 387 7.11 16.61 -5.41
C VAL A 387 5.72 16.48 -6.04
N ASN A 388 5.53 17.08 -7.21
CA ASN A 388 4.42 16.74 -8.07
C ASN A 388 4.78 15.62 -9.05
N TYR A 389 3.92 14.61 -9.11
CA TYR A 389 3.83 13.67 -10.24
C TYR A 389 2.61 14.02 -11.10
N LEU A 390 2.80 14.16 -12.39
CA LEU A 390 1.76 14.51 -13.37
C LEU A 390 1.21 13.23 -14.03
N TYR A 391 -0.11 13.11 -14.08
CA TYR A 391 -0.83 12.05 -14.77
C TYR A 391 -1.41 12.56 -16.09
N ASP A 392 -0.71 12.29 -17.20
CA ASP A 392 -1.23 12.49 -18.55
C ASP A 392 -1.99 11.23 -18.99
N LEU A 393 -3.32 11.32 -19.08
CA LEU A 393 -4.20 10.22 -19.47
C LEU A 393 -3.82 9.55 -20.79
N ASN A 394 -3.27 10.31 -21.74
CA ASN A 394 -2.87 9.79 -23.05
C ASN A 394 -1.56 9.01 -23.01
N GLN A 395 -0.69 9.32 -22.04
CA GLN A 395 0.65 8.75 -21.93
C GLN A 395 0.78 7.73 -20.80
N THR A 396 -0.19 7.68 -19.87
CA THR A 396 -0.12 6.88 -18.64
C THR A 396 0.22 5.42 -18.90
N GLU A 397 -0.40 4.79 -19.92
CA GLU A 397 -0.14 3.37 -20.24
C GLU A 397 1.28 3.16 -20.78
N ARG A 398 1.73 4.02 -21.70
CA ARG A 398 3.09 3.99 -22.23
C ARG A 398 4.14 4.19 -21.13
N TYR A 399 3.93 5.19 -20.28
CA TYR A 399 4.82 5.49 -19.16
C TYR A 399 4.87 4.34 -18.16
N HIS A 400 3.72 3.73 -17.88
CA HIS A 400 3.64 2.52 -17.05
C HIS A 400 4.46 1.36 -17.63
N GLU A 401 4.29 1.06 -18.93
CA GLU A 401 5.00 -0.03 -19.61
C GLU A 401 6.51 0.19 -19.63
N GLU A 402 6.96 1.40 -19.96
CA GLU A 402 8.37 1.78 -19.98
C GLU A 402 8.99 1.63 -18.58
N PHE A 403 8.31 2.10 -17.54
CA PHE A 403 8.78 1.96 -16.16
C PHE A 403 8.80 0.49 -15.71
N ALA A 404 7.75 -0.28 -16.01
CA ALA A 404 7.65 -1.70 -15.64
C ALA A 404 8.72 -2.57 -16.32
N THR A 405 9.08 -2.25 -17.57
CA THR A 405 10.01 -3.04 -18.38
C THR A 405 11.47 -2.66 -18.12
N SER A 406 11.75 -1.36 -17.93
CA SER A 406 13.12 -0.82 -17.99
C SER A 406 13.48 0.10 -16.82
N ALA A 407 12.56 0.29 -15.86
CA ALA A 407 12.71 1.28 -14.78
C ALA A 407 12.95 2.72 -15.30
N THR A 408 12.52 3.01 -16.54
CA THR A 408 12.67 4.33 -17.16
C THR A 408 11.85 5.36 -16.42
N ILE A 409 12.49 6.42 -15.93
CA ILE A 409 11.82 7.55 -15.29
C ILE A 409 11.45 8.59 -16.34
N GLN A 410 10.15 8.79 -16.52
CA GLN A 410 9.64 9.95 -17.25
C GLN A 410 9.69 11.16 -16.33
N ALA A 411 10.33 12.22 -16.82
CA ALA A 411 10.57 13.42 -16.05
C ALA A 411 10.52 14.66 -16.95
N SER A 412 9.92 15.72 -16.42
CA SER A 412 9.80 17.01 -17.06
C SER A 412 11.16 17.65 -17.34
N ARG A 413 11.18 18.71 -18.17
CA ARG A 413 12.41 19.46 -18.45
C ARG A 413 12.97 20.14 -17.19
N SER A 414 12.11 20.66 -16.31
CA SER A 414 12.53 21.33 -15.08
C SER A 414 13.25 20.35 -14.14
N ILE A 415 12.74 19.13 -14.01
CA ILE A 415 13.38 18.08 -13.21
C ILE A 415 14.73 17.67 -13.78
N ARG A 416 14.82 17.46 -15.09
CA ARG A 416 16.10 17.10 -15.75
C ARG A 416 17.16 18.20 -15.59
N ALA A 417 16.74 19.46 -15.63
CA ALA A 417 17.62 20.59 -15.37
C ALA A 417 18.03 20.66 -13.89
N ALA A 418 17.10 20.51 -12.96
CA ALA A 418 17.37 20.52 -11.52
C ALA A 418 18.29 19.36 -11.09
N SER A 419 18.11 18.16 -11.65
CA SER A 419 18.90 16.99 -11.29
C SER A 419 20.36 17.07 -11.77
N THR A 420 20.65 17.92 -12.74
CA THR A 420 22.01 18.14 -13.27
C THR A 420 22.55 19.53 -12.95
N ALA A 421 21.81 20.33 -12.19
CA ALA A 421 22.20 21.68 -11.82
C ALA A 421 23.50 21.68 -10.99
N THR A 422 24.33 22.69 -11.24
CA THR A 422 25.48 23.02 -10.39
C THR A 422 24.96 23.53 -9.05
N LEU A 423 25.45 22.95 -7.97
CA LEU A 423 25.06 23.31 -6.61
C LEU A 423 25.92 24.47 -6.12
N ALA A 424 25.33 25.37 -5.34
CA ALA A 424 26.06 26.51 -4.82
C ALA A 424 27.07 26.04 -3.76
N VAL A 425 28.35 26.33 -3.98
CA VAL A 425 29.37 26.20 -2.93
C VAL A 425 29.13 27.32 -1.93
N THR A 426 28.55 27.01 -0.77
CA THR A 426 28.58 27.95 0.35
C THR A 426 30.06 28.23 0.66
N PRO A 427 30.53 29.48 0.68
CA PRO A 427 31.92 29.74 1.01
C PRO A 427 32.17 29.21 2.41
N ARG A 428 33.22 28.39 2.59
CA ARG A 428 33.81 28.20 3.92
C ARG A 428 34.13 29.59 4.43
N GLU A 429 33.44 30.07 5.47
CA GLU A 429 33.88 31.26 6.18
C GLU A 429 35.33 31.02 6.58
N ASN A 430 36.22 31.85 6.02
CA ASN A 430 37.61 31.87 6.39
C ASN A 430 37.68 32.21 7.87
N THR A 431 38.09 31.23 8.68
CA THR A 431 38.68 31.48 9.98
C THR A 431 39.82 32.48 9.81
N ALA A 432 39.64 33.68 10.35
CA ALA A 432 40.69 34.63 10.68
C ALA A 432 40.75 34.76 12.20
#